data_AF-T0TW91-F1
#
_entry.id   AF-T0TW91-F1
#
_cell.length_a   1.000
_cell.length_b   1.000
_cell.length_c   1.000
_cell.angle_alpha   90.00
_cell.angle_beta   90.00
_cell.angle_gamma   90.00
#
_symmetry.space_group_name_H-M   'P 1'
#
loop_
_entity.id
_entity.type
_entity.pdbx_description
1 polymer ?
#
loop_
_entity_poly.entity_id
_entity_poly.type
_entity_poly.pdbx_seq_one_letter_code
_entity_poly.pdbx_strand_id
1 'polypeptide(L)'
;MFDKDGNKIGEATADENGKATITPTVDIPEGNVTVKATDAAGNTSEASDPAKASADTEAPAKPVVNTDLTGKAGTKTPVEVSAEPGTKVELFDKDGNKIGEATADENGKATITPTVDIPEGNVTVKATDAAGNTSEASDPAKATDTTAPAAPVVNTVKAGDTAVTGTAEAGSTVEVTLPDGSKVSATADQDGNYSVPVSGLNEGDTVSVTATDEAGNKSDATTATVAKADDKTAPLAPVVNTVKAGDTAVTGTAEAGSTVEVTLPDGSKVSATADKDGNFSVPVSGLNEGATVSVTATDKAGNTSNPTSVTVGKGTDTTAPTAPVVNPVKAGDTAVTGTAEAGSTVEVTLPDGSKVSAKADKEGNFSVPVSGLNEGATVSVTATDEAGNTSRPTSVTVGKGIDTTAPSAPVVNTDLTGKAGTRTPIDVIAEPGSTVALYDKDGNKIGEATADENGKATITPTVDLPEGNVTAKATDLAGNVSEASAPMLATRGGSTDTFNNGKGSDVAQTTVKPSPVVDVQAVDSSDKHMNLKARATISAAQKDTSTLPATGEEASTAAVVLGGVLAAFGLTLAGKRKKKTKIN
;
A
#
# COMPACT_ATOMS: atom_id res chain seq x y z
N MET A 1 -22.70 -75.85 90.31
CA MET A 1 -23.80 -75.15 89.62
C MET A 1 -23.86 -75.66 88.21
N PHE A 2 -25.07 -76.03 87.76
CA PHE A 2 -25.31 -76.65 86.46
C PHE A 2 -26.42 -75.90 85.73
N ASP A 3 -26.29 -75.77 84.41
CA ASP A 3 -27.34 -75.21 83.53
C ASP A 3 -28.48 -76.20 83.25
N LYS A 4 -29.44 -75.78 82.41
CA LYS A 4 -30.62 -76.58 82.04
C LYS A 4 -30.27 -77.86 81.26
N ASP A 5 -29.11 -77.89 80.61
CA ASP A 5 -28.63 -79.03 79.82
C ASP A 5 -27.71 -79.95 80.65
N GLY A 6 -27.46 -79.58 81.92
CA GLY A 6 -26.64 -80.33 82.86
C GLY A 6 -25.15 -80.02 82.78
N ASN A 7 -24.73 -78.98 82.05
CA ASN A 7 -23.32 -78.58 82.00
C ASN A 7 -22.94 -77.85 83.27
N LYS A 8 -21.73 -78.11 83.79
CA LYS A 8 -21.20 -77.40 84.97
C LYS A 8 -20.79 -75.98 84.57
N ILE A 9 -21.44 -74.99 85.18
CA ILE A 9 -21.25 -73.56 84.89
C ILE A 9 -20.64 -72.78 86.07
N GLY A 10 -20.29 -73.47 87.16
CA GLY A 10 -19.59 -72.88 88.29
C GLY A 10 -19.47 -73.84 89.47
N GLU A 11 -18.49 -73.61 90.33
CA GLU A 11 -18.26 -74.37 91.55
C GLU A 11 -17.64 -73.48 92.63
N ALA A 12 -17.95 -73.78 93.88
CA ALA A 12 -17.29 -73.21 95.05
C ALA A 12 -17.34 -74.22 96.20
N THR A 13 -16.41 -74.09 97.13
CA THR A 13 -16.44 -74.84 98.39
C THR A 13 -17.38 -74.16 99.38
N ALA A 14 -18.25 -74.92 100.03
CA ALA A 14 -19.09 -74.40 101.11
C ALA A 14 -18.25 -74.10 102.36
N ASP A 15 -18.61 -73.04 103.09
CA ASP A 15 -18.00 -72.70 104.38
C ASP A 15 -18.45 -73.65 105.51
N GLU A 16 -17.93 -73.42 106.72
CA GLU A 16 -18.25 -74.21 107.92
C GLU A 16 -19.75 -74.18 108.31
N ASN A 17 -20.52 -73.24 107.76
CA ASN A 17 -21.96 -73.12 107.96
C ASN A 17 -22.77 -73.68 106.78
N GLY A 18 -22.11 -74.29 105.78
CA GLY A 18 -22.74 -74.86 104.60
C GLY A 18 -23.13 -73.83 103.52
N LYS A 19 -22.66 -72.58 103.60
CA LYS A 19 -22.92 -71.55 102.60
C LYS A 19 -21.83 -71.54 101.53
N ALA A 20 -22.22 -71.47 100.26
CA ALA A 20 -21.29 -71.28 99.14
C ALA A 20 -21.76 -70.11 98.27
N THR A 21 -20.83 -69.23 97.89
CA THR A 21 -21.04 -68.23 96.83
C THR A 21 -20.35 -68.73 95.58
N ILE A 22 -21.11 -69.05 94.54
CA ILE A 22 -20.58 -69.58 93.29
C ILE A 22 -20.55 -68.44 92.27
N THR A 23 -19.36 -68.05 91.83
CA THR A 23 -19.21 -67.20 90.63
C THR A 23 -19.33 -68.11 89.40
N PRO A 24 -20.29 -67.85 88.49
CA PRO A 24 -20.36 -68.58 87.23
C PRO A 24 -19.05 -68.44 86.44
N THR A 25 -18.57 -69.53 85.85
CA THR A 25 -17.38 -69.53 84.97
C THR A 25 -17.73 -69.19 83.52
N VAL A 26 -19.02 -69.13 83.21
CA VAL A 26 -19.62 -68.73 81.93
C VAL A 26 -20.89 -67.95 82.21
N ASP A 27 -21.38 -67.19 81.23
CA ASP A 27 -22.70 -66.55 81.33
C ASP A 27 -23.77 -67.60 81.60
N ILE A 28 -24.69 -67.29 82.50
CA ILE A 28 -25.76 -68.21 82.87
C ILE A 28 -26.76 -68.25 81.69
N PRO A 29 -26.92 -69.38 80.99
CA PRO A 29 -27.86 -69.46 79.88
C PRO A 29 -29.31 -69.43 80.40
N GLU A 30 -30.25 -69.01 79.56
CA GLU A 30 -31.67 -69.03 79.90
C GLU A 30 -32.11 -70.45 80.29
N GLY A 31 -32.84 -70.55 81.40
CA GLY A 31 -33.45 -71.79 81.86
C GLY A 31 -33.16 -72.10 83.32
N ASN A 32 -33.39 -73.36 83.67
CA ASN A 32 -33.25 -73.86 85.03
C ASN A 32 -31.77 -74.03 85.40
N VAL A 33 -31.35 -73.37 86.47
CA VAL A 33 -30.05 -73.54 87.11
C VAL A 33 -30.23 -74.35 88.38
N THR A 34 -29.38 -75.35 88.56
CA THR A 34 -29.38 -76.19 89.77
C THR A 34 -28.01 -76.24 90.40
N VAL A 35 -27.94 -76.58 91.69
CA VAL A 35 -26.68 -76.85 92.39
C VAL A 35 -26.71 -78.24 93.00
N LYS A 36 -25.55 -78.87 93.06
CA LYS A 36 -25.31 -80.11 93.82
C LYS A 36 -24.12 -79.87 94.75
N ALA A 37 -24.18 -80.45 95.94
CA ALA A 37 -23.05 -80.48 96.86
C ALA A 37 -22.39 -81.87 96.81
N THR A 38 -21.07 -81.93 96.92
CA THR A 38 -20.33 -83.19 97.05
C THR A 38 -19.50 -83.14 98.33
N ASP A 39 -19.62 -84.16 99.18
CA ASP A 39 -18.84 -84.25 100.42
C ASP A 39 -17.40 -84.75 100.16
N ALA A 40 -16.56 -84.76 101.21
CA ALA A 40 -15.17 -85.22 101.11
C ALA A 40 -15.03 -86.73 100.80
N ALA A 41 -16.09 -87.51 101.02
CA ALA A 41 -16.14 -88.93 100.69
C ALA A 41 -16.58 -89.18 99.23
N GLY A 42 -16.92 -88.12 98.49
CA GLY A 42 -17.35 -88.18 97.10
C GLY A 42 -18.84 -88.44 96.91
N ASN A 43 -19.66 -88.39 97.97
CA ASN A 43 -21.11 -88.52 97.83
C ASN A 43 -21.71 -87.20 97.34
N THR A 44 -22.49 -87.24 96.26
CA THR A 44 -23.16 -86.06 95.69
C THR A 44 -24.63 -86.02 96.11
N SER A 45 -25.13 -84.84 96.49
CA SER A 45 -26.55 -84.62 96.79
C SER A 45 -27.44 -84.77 95.56
N GLU A 46 -28.75 -84.87 95.79
CA GLU A 46 -29.74 -84.52 94.76
C GLU A 46 -29.54 -83.08 94.30
N ALA A 47 -30.02 -82.76 93.09
CA ALA A 47 -30.04 -81.38 92.62
C ALA A 47 -30.96 -80.54 93.52
N SER A 48 -30.58 -79.29 93.76
CA SER A 48 -31.49 -78.30 94.36
C SER A 48 -32.76 -78.15 93.52
N ASP A 49 -33.81 -77.59 94.12
CA ASP A 49 -34.92 -77.05 93.35
C ASP A 49 -34.37 -76.08 92.28
N PRO A 50 -34.87 -76.15 91.03
CA PRO A 50 -34.39 -75.28 89.97
C PRO A 50 -34.65 -73.81 90.25
N ALA A 51 -33.62 -72.98 90.15
CA ALA A 51 -33.75 -71.53 90.05
C ALA A 51 -33.80 -71.15 88.56
N LYS A 52 -34.83 -70.43 88.13
CA LYS A 52 -34.94 -70.01 86.72
C LYS A 52 -34.10 -68.76 86.48
N ALA A 53 -33.06 -68.88 85.65
CA ALA A 53 -32.39 -67.75 85.04
C ALA A 53 -33.20 -67.31 83.81
N SER A 54 -33.59 -66.05 83.74
CA SER A 54 -34.18 -65.44 82.55
C SER A 54 -33.11 -64.65 81.80
N ALA A 55 -33.16 -64.70 80.47
CA ALA A 55 -32.41 -63.75 79.66
C ALA A 55 -32.88 -62.34 79.97
N ASP A 56 -31.97 -61.38 79.93
CA ASP A 56 -32.34 -59.98 79.86
C ASP A 56 -32.93 -59.72 78.48
N THR A 57 -34.21 -59.37 78.45
CA THR A 57 -34.95 -59.07 77.22
C THR A 57 -35.39 -57.62 77.17
N GLU A 58 -35.00 -56.80 78.15
CA GLU A 58 -35.40 -55.41 78.20
C GLU A 58 -34.43 -54.59 77.35
N ALA A 59 -34.96 -53.92 76.34
CA ALA A 59 -34.15 -53.03 75.53
C ALA A 59 -33.85 -51.72 76.28
N PRO A 60 -32.70 -51.07 76.01
CA PRO A 60 -32.43 -49.75 76.54
C PRO A 60 -33.51 -48.74 76.19
N ALA A 61 -33.66 -47.73 77.04
CA ALA A 61 -34.51 -46.58 76.75
C ALA A 61 -34.08 -45.89 75.43
N LYS A 62 -35.06 -45.33 74.72
CA LYS A 62 -34.83 -44.62 73.46
C LYS A 62 -33.78 -43.51 73.65
N PRO A 63 -32.66 -43.55 72.90
CA PRO A 63 -31.62 -42.52 72.99
C PRO A 63 -32.09 -41.18 72.42
N VAL A 64 -31.43 -40.10 72.83
CA VAL A 64 -31.74 -38.72 72.43
C VAL A 64 -30.49 -38.06 71.83
N VAL A 65 -30.62 -37.52 70.62
CA VAL A 65 -29.57 -36.69 70.01
C VAL A 65 -29.67 -35.28 70.61
N ASN A 66 -28.59 -34.81 71.23
CA ASN A 66 -28.54 -33.50 71.89
C ASN A 66 -27.88 -32.41 71.02
N THR A 67 -27.09 -32.80 70.03
CA THR A 67 -26.42 -31.84 69.13
C THR A 67 -27.38 -31.30 68.08
N ASP A 68 -27.44 -29.97 67.93
CA ASP A 68 -28.11 -29.32 66.80
C ASP A 68 -27.32 -29.59 65.51
N LEU A 69 -27.97 -30.28 64.57
CA LEU A 69 -27.37 -30.66 63.28
C LEU A 69 -27.63 -29.62 62.18
N THR A 70 -28.23 -28.48 62.50
CA THR A 70 -28.40 -27.36 61.56
C THR A 70 -27.04 -26.88 61.05
N GLY A 71 -26.86 -26.84 59.74
CA GLY A 71 -25.60 -26.45 59.09
C GLY A 71 -24.45 -27.45 59.29
N LYS A 72 -24.76 -28.69 59.68
CA LYS A 72 -23.74 -29.75 59.94
C LYS A 72 -23.68 -30.81 58.84
N ALA A 73 -24.55 -30.74 57.83
CA ALA A 73 -24.42 -31.60 56.65
C ALA A 73 -23.06 -31.37 55.97
N GLY A 74 -22.46 -32.44 55.41
CA GLY A 74 -21.12 -32.38 54.80
C GLY A 74 -19.97 -32.30 55.81
N THR A 75 -20.22 -32.45 57.11
CA THR A 75 -19.17 -32.37 58.16
C THR A 75 -19.09 -33.63 59.01
N LYS A 76 -17.97 -33.83 59.71
CA LYS A 76 -17.81 -34.85 60.77
C LYS A 76 -17.97 -34.26 62.17
N THR A 77 -18.89 -33.31 62.33
CA THR A 77 -19.15 -32.67 63.63
C THR A 77 -19.50 -33.75 64.66
N PRO A 78 -18.82 -33.83 65.82
CA PRO A 78 -19.17 -34.78 66.87
C PRO A 78 -20.60 -34.60 67.36
N VAL A 79 -21.32 -35.71 67.52
CA VAL A 79 -22.72 -35.77 67.92
C VAL A 79 -22.81 -36.26 69.36
N GLU A 80 -23.34 -35.42 70.25
CA GLU A 80 -23.64 -35.76 71.64
C GLU A 80 -25.00 -36.45 71.74
N VAL A 81 -25.02 -37.58 72.45
CA VAL A 81 -26.20 -38.43 72.61
C VAL A 81 -26.38 -38.76 74.08
N SER A 82 -27.61 -38.72 74.56
CA SER A 82 -28.01 -39.31 75.84
C SER A 82 -28.57 -40.71 75.61
N ALA A 83 -28.03 -41.71 76.28
CA ALA A 83 -28.45 -43.10 76.24
C ALA A 83 -28.29 -43.73 77.63
N GLU A 84 -28.73 -44.98 77.80
CA GLU A 84 -28.51 -45.70 79.04
C GLU A 84 -27.00 -45.94 79.29
N PRO A 85 -26.48 -45.71 80.51
CA PRO A 85 -25.06 -45.87 80.83
C PRO A 85 -24.49 -47.24 80.42
N GLY A 86 -23.29 -47.26 79.85
CA GLY A 86 -22.60 -48.48 79.43
C GLY A 86 -23.11 -49.11 78.13
N THR A 87 -24.20 -48.61 77.54
CA THR A 87 -24.71 -49.11 76.25
C THR A 87 -23.85 -48.67 75.07
N LYS A 88 -23.81 -49.50 74.03
CA LYS A 88 -23.22 -49.16 72.74
C LYS A 88 -24.20 -48.32 71.92
N VAL A 89 -23.82 -47.10 71.56
CA VAL A 89 -24.65 -46.17 70.79
C VAL A 89 -24.13 -46.07 69.36
N GLU A 90 -25.02 -46.30 68.38
CA GLU A 90 -24.71 -46.27 66.95
C GLU A 90 -25.51 -45.15 66.27
N LEU A 91 -24.85 -44.39 65.40
CA LEU A 91 -25.38 -43.25 64.64
C LEU A 91 -25.67 -43.68 63.20
N PHE A 92 -26.85 -43.35 62.69
CA PHE A 92 -27.34 -43.74 61.36
C PHE A 92 -27.79 -42.52 60.55
N ASP A 93 -27.50 -42.52 59.26
CA ASP A 93 -28.01 -41.54 58.31
C ASP A 93 -29.48 -41.80 57.90
N LYS A 94 -30.00 -40.96 57.01
CA LYS A 94 -31.38 -41.02 56.51
C LYS A 94 -31.70 -42.30 55.73
N ASP A 95 -30.69 -42.97 55.19
CA ASP A 95 -30.81 -44.19 54.41
C ASP A 95 -30.59 -45.45 55.28
N GLY A 96 -30.32 -45.25 56.58
CA GLY A 96 -30.08 -46.30 57.56
C GLY A 96 -28.64 -46.83 57.56
N ASN A 97 -27.69 -46.16 56.89
CA ASN A 97 -26.28 -46.54 56.97
C ASN A 97 -25.70 -46.06 58.29
N LYS A 98 -24.90 -46.91 58.92
CA LYS A 98 -24.17 -46.55 60.11
C LYS A 98 -23.03 -45.60 59.77
N ILE A 99 -23.04 -44.43 60.39
CA ILE A 99 -22.05 -43.37 60.17
C ILE A 99 -21.17 -43.11 61.40
N GLY A 100 -21.44 -43.73 62.55
CA GLY A 100 -20.56 -43.64 63.73
C GLY A 100 -21.02 -44.52 64.89
N GLU A 101 -20.17 -44.66 65.91
CA GLU A 101 -20.53 -45.31 67.18
C GLU A 101 -19.71 -44.77 68.36
N ALA A 102 -20.22 -44.92 69.58
CA ALA A 102 -19.51 -44.70 70.83
C ALA A 102 -20.18 -45.52 71.96
N THR A 103 -19.57 -45.60 73.13
CA THR A 103 -20.19 -46.15 74.34
C THR A 103 -20.69 -45.00 75.21
N ALA A 104 -21.89 -45.14 75.78
CA ALA A 104 -22.39 -44.20 76.79
C ALA A 104 -21.59 -44.32 78.09
N ASP A 105 -21.12 -43.20 78.62
CA ASP A 105 -20.40 -43.15 79.90
C ASP A 105 -21.32 -43.46 81.10
N GLU A 106 -20.76 -43.43 82.31
CA GLU A 106 -21.51 -43.70 83.56
C GLU A 106 -22.67 -42.71 83.80
N ASN A 107 -22.67 -41.55 83.14
CA ASN A 107 -23.74 -40.54 83.20
C ASN A 107 -24.72 -40.67 82.02
N GLY A 108 -24.55 -41.67 81.16
CA GLY A 108 -25.39 -41.89 79.99
C GLY A 108 -25.04 -40.98 78.81
N LYS A 109 -23.88 -40.30 78.82
CA LYS A 109 -23.46 -39.45 77.69
C LYS A 109 -22.57 -40.24 76.74
N ALA A 110 -22.89 -40.21 75.45
CA ALA A 110 -22.02 -40.66 74.37
C ALA A 110 -21.64 -39.47 73.48
N THR A 111 -20.39 -39.40 73.01
CA THR A 111 -19.95 -38.44 71.99
C THR A 111 -19.46 -39.22 70.79
N ILE A 112 -20.24 -39.22 69.71
CA ILE A 112 -19.98 -39.98 68.50
C ILE A 112 -19.31 -39.07 67.49
N THR A 113 -18.07 -39.38 67.08
CA THR A 113 -17.46 -38.74 65.91
C THR A 113 -17.86 -39.52 64.65
N PRO A 114 -18.58 -38.90 63.70
CA PRO A 114 -18.91 -39.56 62.45
C PRO A 114 -17.66 -40.03 61.69
N THR A 115 -17.73 -41.23 61.14
CA THR A 115 -16.69 -41.87 60.31
C THR A 115 -16.72 -41.35 58.88
N VAL A 116 -17.91 -40.98 58.39
CA VAL A 116 -18.17 -40.28 57.12
C VAL A 116 -18.84 -38.94 57.41
N ASP A 117 -18.84 -38.03 56.44
CA ASP A 117 -19.54 -36.76 56.58
C ASP A 117 -21.03 -37.03 56.77
N ILE A 118 -21.66 -36.26 57.67
CA ILE A 118 -23.09 -36.36 57.94
C ILE A 118 -23.82 -35.93 56.65
N PRO A 119 -24.58 -36.82 55.98
CA PRO A 119 -25.31 -36.42 54.79
C PRO A 119 -26.46 -35.48 55.17
N GLU A 120 -26.92 -34.67 54.22
CA GLU A 120 -28.11 -33.87 54.45
C GLU A 120 -29.34 -34.78 54.69
N GLY A 121 -30.14 -34.44 55.69
CA GLY A 121 -31.36 -35.14 56.03
C GLY A 121 -31.40 -35.61 57.47
N ASN A 122 -32.27 -36.57 57.76
CA ASN A 122 -32.51 -37.05 59.10
C ASN A 122 -31.41 -38.00 59.57
N VAL A 123 -30.93 -37.80 60.78
CA VAL A 123 -29.98 -38.67 61.49
C VAL A 123 -30.67 -39.26 62.71
N THR A 124 -30.42 -40.53 62.99
CA THR A 124 -30.98 -41.25 64.14
C THR A 124 -29.92 -42.02 64.89
N VAL A 125 -30.20 -42.38 66.14
CA VAL A 125 -29.31 -43.22 66.96
C VAL A 125 -30.05 -44.40 67.57
N LYS A 126 -29.35 -45.50 67.80
CA LYS A 126 -29.83 -46.67 68.56
C LYS A 126 -28.82 -47.05 69.63
N ALA A 127 -29.29 -47.51 70.78
CA ALA A 127 -28.47 -48.03 71.86
C ALA A 127 -28.64 -49.54 71.97
N THR A 128 -27.55 -50.27 72.24
CA THR A 128 -27.56 -51.71 72.49
C THR A 128 -26.89 -51.99 73.83
N ASP A 129 -27.56 -52.71 74.72
CA ASP A 129 -27.00 -53.11 76.02
C ASP A 129 -25.97 -54.24 75.89
N ALA A 130 -25.42 -54.68 77.03
CA ALA A 130 -24.48 -55.79 77.08
C ALA A 130 -25.12 -57.15 76.77
N ALA A 131 -26.44 -57.29 76.94
CA ALA A 131 -27.19 -58.51 76.62
C ALA A 131 -27.52 -58.60 75.11
N GLY A 132 -27.33 -57.51 74.36
CA GLY A 132 -27.59 -57.42 72.93
C GLY A 132 -28.99 -56.91 72.58
N ASN A 133 -29.78 -56.43 73.54
CA ASN A 133 -31.08 -55.83 73.26
C ASN A 133 -30.89 -54.42 72.69
N THR A 134 -31.55 -54.11 71.57
CA THR A 134 -31.45 -52.81 70.90
C THR A 134 -32.70 -51.96 71.17
N SER A 135 -32.48 -50.69 71.50
CA SER A 135 -33.54 -49.70 71.71
C SER A 135 -34.36 -49.44 70.44
N GLU A 136 -35.52 -48.80 70.61
CA GLU A 136 -36.11 -48.04 69.50
C GLU A 136 -35.15 -46.96 69.00
N ALA A 137 -35.28 -46.55 67.73
CA ALA A 137 -34.50 -45.44 67.20
C ALA A 137 -34.90 -44.12 67.87
N SER A 138 -33.93 -43.21 68.04
CA SER A 138 -34.18 -41.84 68.50
C SER A 138 -35.19 -41.11 67.62
N ASP A 139 -35.71 -40.00 68.12
CA ASP A 139 -36.37 -39.05 67.21
C ASP A 139 -35.35 -38.55 66.17
N PRO A 140 -35.78 -38.32 64.91
CA PRO A 140 -34.87 -37.83 63.88
C PRO A 140 -34.35 -36.42 64.18
N ALA A 141 -33.02 -36.25 64.14
CA ALA A 141 -32.36 -34.95 64.14
C ALA A 141 -32.00 -34.58 62.69
N LYS A 142 -32.52 -33.47 62.17
CA LYS A 142 -32.29 -33.09 60.77
C LYS A 142 -30.97 -32.33 60.62
N ALA A 143 -30.03 -32.91 59.89
CA ALA A 143 -28.89 -32.19 59.34
C ALA A 143 -29.32 -31.36 58.13
N THR A 144 -28.92 -30.09 58.10
CA THR A 144 -29.10 -29.20 56.95
C THR A 144 -27.76 -28.72 56.46
N ASP A 145 -27.66 -28.48 55.16
CA ASP A 145 -26.60 -27.65 54.61
C ASP A 145 -27.08 -26.19 54.60
N THR A 146 -26.22 -25.29 55.07
CA THR A 146 -26.47 -23.85 55.11
C THR A 146 -25.30 -23.05 54.54
N THR A 147 -24.34 -23.74 53.91
CA THR A 147 -23.11 -23.14 53.41
C THR A 147 -23.33 -22.74 51.96
N ALA A 148 -23.28 -21.44 51.67
CA ALA A 148 -23.39 -20.99 50.29
C ALA A 148 -22.12 -21.35 49.46
N PRO A 149 -22.28 -21.58 48.15
CA PRO A 149 -21.15 -21.65 47.23
C PRO A 149 -20.32 -20.37 47.29
N ALA A 150 -19.02 -20.48 46.94
CA ALA A 150 -18.21 -19.31 46.65
C ALA A 150 -18.80 -18.49 45.48
N ALA A 151 -18.59 -17.17 45.49
CA ALA A 151 -19.04 -16.31 44.40
C ALA A 151 -18.43 -16.78 43.05
N PRO A 152 -19.23 -16.89 41.97
CA PRO A 152 -18.72 -17.31 40.66
C PRO A 152 -17.60 -16.41 40.15
N VAL A 153 -16.61 -16.99 39.48
CA VAL A 153 -15.61 -16.22 38.72
C VAL A 153 -16.14 -16.05 37.30
N VAL A 154 -16.19 -14.81 36.81
CA VAL A 154 -16.72 -14.49 35.47
C VAL A 154 -15.56 -14.15 34.54
N ASN A 155 -15.49 -14.82 33.38
CA ASN A 155 -14.54 -14.47 32.32
C ASN A 155 -14.89 -13.10 31.70
N THR A 156 -13.98 -12.51 30.93
CA THR A 156 -14.28 -11.26 30.21
C THR A 156 -15.50 -11.43 29.32
N VAL A 157 -16.49 -10.55 29.51
CA VAL A 157 -17.70 -10.47 28.69
C VAL A 157 -17.56 -9.30 27.73
N LYS A 158 -17.81 -9.53 26.44
CA LYS A 158 -17.75 -8.53 25.37
C LYS A 158 -19.12 -8.35 24.73
N ALA A 159 -19.36 -7.16 24.17
CA ALA A 159 -20.60 -6.89 23.45
C ALA A 159 -20.75 -7.88 22.27
N GLY A 160 -21.95 -8.43 22.11
CA GLY A 160 -22.23 -9.47 21.13
C GLY A 160 -21.86 -10.90 21.53
N ASP A 161 -21.27 -11.14 22.71
CA ASP A 161 -21.08 -12.49 23.23
C ASP A 161 -22.42 -13.22 23.38
N THR A 162 -22.44 -14.51 23.05
CA THR A 162 -23.63 -15.37 23.11
C THR A 162 -23.73 -16.19 24.40
N ALA A 163 -22.73 -16.10 25.27
CA ALA A 163 -22.72 -16.77 26.57
C ALA A 163 -21.86 -15.98 27.57
N VAL A 164 -22.25 -16.00 28.84
CA VAL A 164 -21.37 -15.62 29.96
C VAL A 164 -20.73 -16.91 30.48
N THR A 165 -19.40 -16.94 30.52
CA THR A 165 -18.63 -18.11 30.93
C THR A 165 -17.80 -17.82 32.16
N GLY A 166 -17.35 -18.87 32.84
CA GLY A 166 -16.56 -18.73 34.06
C GLY A 166 -16.49 -20.02 34.85
N THR A 167 -16.22 -19.90 36.15
CA THR A 167 -16.18 -21.04 37.08
C THR A 167 -17.07 -20.80 38.31
N ALA A 168 -17.68 -21.86 38.82
CA ALA A 168 -18.48 -21.90 40.05
C ALA A 168 -18.31 -23.27 40.74
N GLU A 169 -18.99 -23.49 41.87
CA GLU A 169 -19.01 -24.81 42.51
C GLU A 169 -19.62 -25.87 41.58
N ALA A 170 -18.97 -27.03 41.47
CA ALA A 170 -19.40 -28.11 40.59
C ALA A 170 -20.84 -28.56 40.90
N GLY A 171 -21.67 -28.72 39.88
CA GLY A 171 -23.08 -29.10 40.04
C GLY A 171 -24.02 -27.99 40.53
N SER A 172 -23.50 -26.82 40.94
CA SER A 172 -24.34 -25.67 41.31
C SER A 172 -25.05 -25.06 40.09
N THR A 173 -26.23 -24.48 40.31
CA THR A 173 -26.96 -23.71 39.31
C THR A 173 -26.42 -22.28 39.28
N VAL A 174 -25.81 -21.90 38.15
CA VAL A 174 -25.32 -20.54 37.90
C VAL A 174 -26.42 -19.72 37.23
N GLU A 175 -26.83 -18.63 37.88
CA GLU A 175 -27.83 -17.67 37.40
C GLU A 175 -27.14 -16.36 37.02
N VAL A 176 -27.32 -15.93 35.77
CA VAL A 176 -26.90 -14.63 35.24
C VAL A 176 -28.12 -13.73 35.15
N THR A 177 -28.08 -12.60 35.85
CA THR A 177 -29.03 -11.49 35.70
C THR A 177 -28.52 -10.52 34.66
N LEU A 178 -29.30 -10.31 33.61
CA LEU A 178 -29.01 -9.43 32.48
C LEU A 178 -29.33 -7.96 32.81
N PRO A 179 -28.87 -7.00 31.99
CA PRO A 179 -29.08 -5.56 32.23
C PRO A 179 -30.56 -5.14 32.27
N ASP A 180 -31.42 -5.87 31.57
CA ASP A 180 -32.88 -5.67 31.58
C ASP A 180 -33.58 -6.29 32.79
N GLY A 181 -32.84 -6.94 33.69
CA GLY A 181 -33.33 -7.64 34.86
C GLY A 181 -33.81 -9.07 34.60
N SER A 182 -33.81 -9.53 33.35
CA SER A 182 -34.12 -10.93 33.03
C SER A 182 -33.03 -11.87 33.53
N LYS A 183 -33.39 -13.12 33.78
CA LYS A 183 -32.50 -14.12 34.38
C LYS A 183 -32.42 -15.34 33.48
N VAL A 184 -31.19 -15.81 33.27
CA VAL A 184 -30.87 -17.04 32.55
C VAL A 184 -29.92 -17.87 33.40
N SER A 185 -29.97 -19.19 33.26
CA SER A 185 -29.16 -20.07 34.09
C SER A 185 -28.64 -21.29 33.34
N ALA A 186 -27.57 -21.86 33.88
CA ALA A 186 -27.01 -23.15 33.50
C ALA A 186 -26.33 -23.79 34.72
N THR A 187 -26.15 -25.11 34.69
CA THR A 187 -25.41 -25.82 35.75
C THR A 187 -23.92 -25.77 35.45
N ALA A 188 -23.08 -25.58 36.48
CA ALA A 188 -21.64 -25.77 36.37
C ALA A 188 -21.32 -27.26 36.23
N ASP A 189 -20.37 -27.60 35.35
CA ASP A 189 -19.95 -28.98 35.15
C ASP A 189 -19.16 -29.52 36.36
N GLN A 190 -18.73 -30.78 36.28
CA GLN A 190 -18.00 -31.44 37.39
C GLN A 190 -16.60 -30.85 37.62
N ASP A 191 -16.05 -30.12 36.65
CA ASP A 191 -14.80 -29.37 36.77
C ASP A 191 -15.05 -27.92 37.26
N GLY A 192 -16.31 -27.55 37.48
CA GLY A 192 -16.73 -26.22 37.92
C GLY A 192 -16.87 -25.19 36.80
N ASN A 193 -16.71 -25.55 35.51
CA ASN A 193 -16.88 -24.61 34.42
C ASN A 193 -18.36 -24.41 34.10
N TYR A 194 -18.75 -23.18 33.76
CA TYR A 194 -20.10 -22.89 33.29
C TYR A 194 -20.10 -22.06 32.00
N SER A 195 -21.19 -22.19 31.23
CA SER A 195 -21.49 -21.38 30.06
C SER A 195 -22.99 -21.11 30.01
N VAL A 196 -23.41 -19.93 30.47
CA VAL A 196 -24.81 -19.51 30.50
C VAL A 196 -25.13 -18.77 29.20
N PRO A 197 -26.02 -19.29 28.32
CA PRO A 197 -26.38 -18.62 27.08
C PRO A 197 -27.05 -17.27 27.34
N VAL A 198 -26.61 -16.23 26.62
CA VAL A 198 -27.14 -14.87 26.70
C VAL A 198 -27.31 -14.28 25.30
N SER A 199 -28.04 -13.17 25.18
CA SER A 199 -28.15 -12.42 23.95
C SER A 199 -28.42 -10.95 24.23
N GLY A 200 -28.01 -10.07 23.31
CA GLY A 200 -28.35 -8.65 23.39
C GLY A 200 -27.49 -7.83 24.35
N LEU A 201 -26.29 -8.31 24.71
CA LEU A 201 -25.33 -7.56 25.50
C LEU A 201 -24.65 -6.46 24.66
N ASN A 202 -24.69 -5.23 25.17
CA ASN A 202 -24.08 -4.04 24.58
C ASN A 202 -22.89 -3.58 25.43
N GLU A 203 -21.98 -2.80 24.84
CA GLU A 203 -20.84 -2.23 25.57
C GLU A 203 -21.32 -1.34 26.73
N GLY A 204 -20.73 -1.52 27.91
CA GLY A 204 -21.07 -0.79 29.13
C GLY A 204 -22.21 -1.40 29.94
N ASP A 205 -22.91 -2.39 29.41
CA ASP A 205 -23.89 -3.17 30.16
C ASP A 205 -23.23 -3.84 31.37
N THR A 206 -24.02 -4.12 32.42
CA THR A 206 -23.53 -4.87 33.59
C THR A 206 -24.37 -6.12 33.76
N VAL A 207 -23.70 -7.27 33.88
CA VAL A 207 -24.31 -8.55 34.24
C VAL A 207 -23.95 -8.90 35.67
N SER A 208 -24.83 -9.62 36.37
CA SER A 208 -24.62 -10.09 37.74
C SER A 208 -24.79 -11.61 37.80
N VAL A 209 -23.81 -12.32 38.33
CA VAL A 209 -23.75 -13.79 38.32
C VAL A 209 -23.74 -14.32 39.75
N THR A 210 -24.59 -15.30 40.02
CA THR A 210 -24.67 -16.01 41.32
C THR A 210 -24.71 -17.50 41.09
N ALA A 211 -24.25 -18.30 42.04
CA ALA A 211 -24.43 -19.74 42.07
C ALA A 211 -25.41 -20.13 43.17
N THR A 212 -26.10 -21.26 43.00
CA THR A 212 -26.97 -21.87 44.01
C THR A 212 -26.67 -23.35 44.06
N ASP A 213 -26.30 -23.86 45.22
CA ASP A 213 -25.99 -25.27 45.43
C ASP A 213 -27.25 -26.15 45.41
N GLU A 214 -27.09 -27.46 45.64
CA GLU A 214 -28.21 -28.42 45.67
C GLU A 214 -29.14 -28.20 46.88
N ALA A 215 -28.61 -27.70 47.99
CA ALA A 215 -29.37 -27.38 49.20
C ALA A 215 -30.16 -26.06 49.10
N GLY A 216 -29.92 -25.28 48.04
CA GLY A 216 -30.59 -24.01 47.77
C GLY A 216 -29.90 -22.79 48.39
N ASN A 217 -28.68 -22.92 48.92
CA ASN A 217 -27.91 -21.78 49.40
C ASN A 217 -27.34 -21.00 48.21
N LYS A 218 -27.50 -19.67 48.23
CA LYS A 218 -27.09 -18.78 47.14
C LYS A 218 -25.79 -18.07 47.51
N SER A 219 -24.83 -18.05 46.58
CA SER A 219 -23.58 -17.31 46.73
C SER A 219 -23.79 -15.79 46.76
N ASP A 220 -22.76 -15.07 47.18
CA ASP A 220 -22.60 -13.66 46.82
C ASP A 220 -22.55 -13.49 45.28
N ALA A 221 -22.90 -12.31 44.80
CA ALA A 221 -22.94 -12.00 43.38
C ALA A 221 -21.59 -11.46 42.87
N THR A 222 -21.19 -11.90 41.68
CA THR A 222 -20.08 -11.32 40.92
C THR A 222 -20.65 -10.49 39.76
N THR A 223 -20.26 -9.22 39.69
CA THR A 223 -20.65 -8.34 38.59
C THR A 223 -19.54 -8.23 37.55
N ALA A 224 -19.92 -8.18 36.28
CA ALA A 224 -19.02 -7.93 35.16
C ALA A 224 -19.60 -6.86 34.24
N THR A 225 -18.78 -5.87 33.88
CA THR A 225 -19.13 -4.88 32.86
C THR A 225 -18.77 -5.42 31.49
N VAL A 226 -19.71 -5.35 30.56
CA VAL A 226 -19.54 -5.79 29.18
C VAL A 226 -18.58 -4.85 28.47
N ALA A 227 -17.43 -5.39 28.09
CA ALA A 227 -16.42 -4.68 27.33
C ALA A 227 -16.86 -4.48 25.86
N LYS A 228 -16.16 -3.60 25.15
CA LYS A 228 -16.35 -3.44 23.70
C LYS A 228 -16.17 -4.77 22.97
N ALA A 229 -17.00 -4.99 21.96
CA ALA A 229 -16.82 -6.08 21.01
C ALA A 229 -15.42 -6.01 20.37
N ASP A 230 -14.87 -7.16 20.01
CA ASP A 230 -13.68 -7.16 19.15
C ASP A 230 -14.04 -6.52 17.82
N ASP A 231 -13.29 -5.48 17.46
CA ASP A 231 -13.43 -4.87 16.15
C ASP A 231 -12.85 -5.82 15.11
N LYS A 232 -13.72 -6.32 14.23
CA LYS A 232 -13.41 -7.26 13.15
C LYS A 232 -13.57 -6.62 11.78
N THR A 233 -13.81 -5.30 11.72
CA THR A 233 -14.09 -4.59 10.48
C THR A 233 -12.77 -4.11 9.91
N ALA A 234 -12.35 -4.68 8.78
CA ALA A 234 -11.18 -4.17 8.08
C ALA A 234 -11.43 -2.77 7.48
N PRO A 235 -10.39 -1.92 7.39
CA PRO A 235 -10.46 -0.68 6.62
C PRO A 235 -10.86 -0.95 5.17
N LEU A 236 -11.34 0.10 4.48
CA LEU A 236 -11.43 0.07 3.02
C LEU A 236 -10.02 -0.04 2.39
N ALA A 237 -9.95 -0.60 1.17
CA ALA A 237 -8.71 -0.65 0.41
C ALA A 237 -8.15 0.77 0.20
N PRO A 238 -6.84 1.00 0.36
CA PRO A 238 -6.25 2.34 0.19
C PRO A 238 -6.45 2.86 -1.23
N VAL A 239 -6.71 4.15 -1.39
CA VAL A 239 -6.67 4.81 -2.70
C VAL A 239 -5.26 5.30 -2.92
N VAL A 240 -4.61 4.87 -4.00
CA VAL A 240 -3.20 5.18 -4.27
C VAL A 240 -3.14 6.18 -5.43
N ASN A 241 -2.36 7.25 -5.29
CA ASN A 241 -2.10 8.19 -6.36
C ASN A 241 -1.24 7.55 -7.46
N THR A 242 -1.12 8.20 -8.61
CA THR A 242 -0.24 7.74 -9.70
C THR A 242 1.19 7.55 -9.20
N VAL A 243 1.78 6.39 -9.49
CA VAL A 243 3.17 6.05 -9.16
C VAL A 243 3.99 5.98 -10.45
N LYS A 244 5.16 6.61 -10.47
CA LYS A 244 6.09 6.67 -11.61
C LYS A 244 7.47 6.12 -11.24
N ALA A 245 8.21 5.67 -12.25
CA ALA A 245 9.59 5.25 -12.06
C ALA A 245 10.43 6.43 -11.53
N GLY A 246 11.20 6.17 -10.47
CA GLY A 246 11.99 7.19 -9.76
C GLY A 246 11.27 7.92 -8.62
N ASP A 247 9.97 7.68 -8.41
CA ASP A 247 9.26 8.24 -7.23
C ASP A 247 9.90 7.75 -5.92
N THR A 248 10.05 8.66 -4.96
CA THR A 248 10.64 8.38 -3.64
C THR A 248 9.61 8.07 -2.55
N ALA A 249 8.33 8.15 -2.88
CA ALA A 249 7.23 7.82 -1.98
C ALA A 249 6.00 7.35 -2.77
N VAL A 250 5.25 6.40 -2.20
CA VAL A 250 3.89 6.08 -2.63
C VAL A 250 2.93 6.86 -1.75
N THR A 251 2.05 7.64 -2.38
CA THR A 251 1.10 8.52 -1.67
C THR A 251 -0.34 8.16 -2.00
N GLY A 252 -1.26 8.56 -1.14
CA GLY A 252 -2.69 8.28 -1.33
C GLY A 252 -3.50 8.54 -0.08
N THR A 253 -4.66 7.90 0.01
CA THR A 253 -5.53 7.94 1.19
C THR A 253 -5.88 6.54 1.71
N ALA A 254 -6.05 6.43 3.02
CA ALA A 254 -6.50 5.24 3.75
C ALA A 254 -7.31 5.67 4.98
N GLU A 255 -7.78 4.72 5.79
CA GLU A 255 -8.44 5.05 7.06
C GLU A 255 -7.48 5.83 7.99
N ALA A 256 -7.96 6.93 8.58
CA ALA A 256 -7.14 7.79 9.44
C ALA A 256 -6.56 7.01 10.63
N GLY A 257 -5.25 7.14 10.86
CA GLY A 257 -4.54 6.42 11.93
C GLY A 257 -4.26 4.94 11.66
N SER A 258 -4.68 4.39 10.51
CA SER A 258 -4.28 3.04 10.08
C SER A 258 -2.82 2.99 9.65
N THR A 259 -2.18 1.84 9.79
CA THR A 259 -0.84 1.59 9.26
C THR A 259 -0.95 1.15 7.80
N VAL A 260 -0.43 1.97 6.88
CA VAL A 260 -0.37 1.66 5.45
C VAL A 260 0.93 0.93 5.15
N GLU A 261 0.83 -0.26 4.59
CA GLU A 261 1.97 -1.09 4.15
C GLU A 261 2.00 -1.12 2.62
N VAL A 262 3.16 -0.83 2.04
CA VAL A 262 3.45 -0.96 0.62
C VAL A 262 4.40 -2.14 0.45
N THR A 263 3.95 -3.14 -0.30
CA THR A 263 4.78 -4.24 -0.80
C THR A 263 5.39 -3.83 -2.14
N LEU A 264 6.71 -3.78 -2.18
CA LEU A 264 7.52 -3.41 -3.33
C LEU A 264 7.66 -4.57 -4.33
N PRO A 265 8.11 -4.32 -5.57
CA PRO A 265 8.20 -5.35 -6.60
C PRO A 265 9.17 -6.50 -6.27
N ASP A 266 10.16 -6.24 -5.41
CA ASP A 266 11.10 -7.25 -4.90
C ASP A 266 10.55 -8.07 -3.72
N GLY A 267 9.31 -7.79 -3.29
CA GLY A 267 8.62 -8.41 -2.16
C GLY A 267 8.94 -7.79 -0.80
N SER A 268 9.84 -6.80 -0.72
CA SER A 268 10.11 -6.07 0.51
C SER A 268 8.91 -5.19 0.90
N LYS A 269 8.76 -4.93 2.20
CA LYS A 269 7.63 -4.20 2.77
C LYS A 269 8.10 -2.97 3.51
N VAL A 270 7.45 -1.84 3.24
CA VAL A 270 7.67 -0.57 3.92
C VAL A 270 6.33 0.00 4.35
N SER A 271 6.30 0.79 5.42
CA SER A 271 5.04 1.25 6.00
C SER A 271 5.12 2.66 6.55
N ALA A 272 3.96 3.33 6.59
CA ALA A 272 3.75 4.59 7.31
C ALA A 272 2.31 4.65 7.84
N THR A 273 2.06 5.48 8.84
CA THR A 273 0.69 5.69 9.35
C THR A 273 -0.03 6.75 8.54
N ALA A 274 -1.29 6.53 8.19
CA ALA A 274 -2.14 7.55 7.60
C ALA A 274 -2.46 8.64 8.64
N ASP A 275 -2.41 9.90 8.23
CA ASP A 275 -2.67 11.03 9.12
C ASP A 275 -4.15 11.11 9.55
N LYS A 276 -4.49 12.11 10.38
CA LYS A 276 -5.85 12.36 10.87
C LYS A 276 -6.88 12.64 9.77
N ASP A 277 -6.44 13.05 8.58
CA ASP A 277 -7.28 13.31 7.42
C ASP A 277 -7.30 12.11 6.45
N GLY A 278 -6.59 11.02 6.79
CA GLY A 278 -6.48 9.81 6.00
C GLY A 278 -5.38 9.84 4.93
N ASN A 279 -4.57 10.89 4.83
CA ASN A 279 -3.49 10.93 3.83
C ASN A 279 -2.29 10.10 4.30
N PHE A 280 -1.66 9.37 3.38
CA PHE A 280 -0.41 8.67 3.65
C PHE A 280 0.67 9.03 2.65
N SER A 281 1.92 8.92 3.11
CA SER A 281 3.13 8.99 2.28
C SER A 281 4.12 7.95 2.79
N VAL A 282 4.26 6.85 2.06
CA VAL A 282 5.16 5.75 2.41
C VAL A 282 6.45 5.91 1.61
N PRO A 283 7.61 6.17 2.24
CA PRO A 283 8.88 6.28 1.54
C PRO A 283 9.26 4.97 0.84
N VAL A 284 9.68 5.05 -0.41
CA VAL A 284 10.08 3.91 -1.25
C VAL A 284 11.34 4.23 -2.03
N SER A 285 12.01 3.21 -2.57
CA SER A 285 13.09 3.37 -3.55
C SER A 285 13.09 2.18 -4.52
N GLY A 286 13.79 2.33 -5.64
CA GLY A 286 13.95 1.23 -6.61
C GLY A 286 12.71 0.92 -7.46
N LEU A 287 11.79 1.88 -7.64
CA LEU A 287 10.64 1.71 -8.51
C LEU A 287 11.03 1.83 -9.98
N ASN A 288 10.90 0.72 -10.72
CA ASN A 288 11.15 0.64 -12.16
C ASN A 288 9.84 0.68 -12.94
N GLU A 289 9.86 1.22 -14.17
CA GLU A 289 8.69 1.24 -15.06
C GLU A 289 8.15 -0.17 -15.31
N GLY A 290 6.82 -0.32 -15.29
CA GLY A 290 6.12 -1.60 -15.50
C GLY A 290 6.10 -2.52 -14.28
N ALA A 291 6.81 -2.20 -13.20
CA ALA A 291 6.72 -2.93 -11.95
C ALA A 291 5.36 -2.73 -11.28
N THR A 292 4.96 -3.63 -10.38
CA THR A 292 3.71 -3.51 -9.62
C THR A 292 4.01 -3.34 -8.14
N VAL A 293 3.35 -2.38 -7.50
CA VAL A 293 3.33 -2.20 -6.05
C VAL A 293 1.95 -2.57 -5.51
N SER A 294 1.88 -3.15 -4.32
CA SER A 294 0.63 -3.50 -3.64
C SER A 294 0.54 -2.79 -2.30
N VAL A 295 -0.59 -2.14 -2.03
CA VAL A 295 -0.79 -1.30 -0.82
C VAL A 295 -1.96 -1.83 -0.01
N THR A 296 -1.75 -2.05 1.28
CA THR A 296 -2.79 -2.43 2.26
C THR A 296 -2.80 -1.44 3.41
N ALA A 297 -3.90 -1.38 4.15
CA ALA A 297 -3.99 -0.64 5.41
C ALA A 297 -4.42 -1.58 6.52
N THR A 298 -3.87 -1.40 7.72
CA THR A 298 -4.21 -2.15 8.92
C THR A 298 -4.68 -1.18 10.00
N ASP A 299 -5.90 -1.36 10.50
CA ASP A 299 -6.46 -0.52 11.55
C ASP A 299 -5.78 -0.74 12.92
N LYS A 300 -6.26 -0.06 13.96
CA LYS A 300 -5.72 -0.20 15.32
C LYS A 300 -6.06 -1.55 15.98
N ALA A 301 -7.11 -2.23 15.51
CA ALA A 301 -7.53 -3.54 15.99
C ALA A 301 -6.76 -4.69 15.31
N GLY A 302 -5.97 -4.38 14.28
CA GLY A 302 -5.18 -5.35 13.52
C GLY A 302 -5.89 -5.92 12.29
N ASN A 303 -7.06 -5.41 11.92
CA ASN A 303 -7.76 -5.83 10.72
C ASN A 303 -7.11 -5.20 9.48
N THR A 304 -6.85 -6.00 8.45
CA THR A 304 -6.16 -5.55 7.24
C THR A 304 -7.12 -5.48 6.05
N SER A 305 -7.06 -4.40 5.28
CA SER A 305 -7.89 -4.18 4.10
C SER A 305 -7.51 -5.07 2.92
N ASN A 306 -8.38 -5.11 1.90
CA ASN A 306 -8.02 -5.66 0.60
C ASN A 306 -6.88 -4.83 -0.03
N PRO A 307 -5.96 -5.46 -0.79
CA PRO A 307 -4.84 -4.74 -1.40
C PRO A 307 -5.29 -3.89 -2.61
N THR A 308 -4.66 -2.73 -2.76
CA THR A 308 -4.69 -1.92 -3.99
C THR A 308 -3.39 -2.12 -4.74
N SER A 309 -3.47 -2.65 -5.97
CA SER A 309 -2.30 -2.83 -6.84
C SER A 309 -2.18 -1.70 -7.85
N VAL A 310 -0.97 -1.14 -7.99
CA VAL A 310 -0.65 -0.06 -8.94
C VAL A 310 0.54 -0.46 -9.80
N THR A 311 0.41 -0.29 -11.12
CA THR A 311 1.54 -0.42 -12.05
C THR A 311 2.32 0.90 -12.09
N VAL A 312 3.63 0.81 -11.90
CA VAL A 312 4.55 1.96 -11.96
C VAL A 312 4.64 2.45 -13.41
N GLY A 313 4.22 3.69 -13.65
CA GLY A 313 4.28 4.32 -14.96
C GLY A 313 5.68 4.83 -15.33
N LYS A 314 5.83 5.31 -16.56
CA LYS A 314 7.08 5.95 -17.04
C LYS A 314 7.47 7.13 -16.13
N GLY A 315 8.74 7.18 -15.77
CA GLY A 315 9.35 8.29 -15.04
C GLY A 315 9.34 9.59 -15.84
N THR A 316 9.63 10.70 -15.17
CA THR A 316 9.92 11.97 -15.86
C THR A 316 11.36 11.95 -16.34
N ASP A 317 11.56 12.03 -17.65
CA ASP A 317 12.89 12.24 -18.20
C ASP A 317 13.33 13.68 -17.93
N THR A 318 14.43 13.84 -17.21
CA THR A 318 15.00 15.14 -16.80
C THR A 318 16.40 15.36 -17.36
N THR A 319 16.87 14.44 -18.21
CA THR A 319 18.23 14.48 -18.73
C THR A 319 18.24 15.31 -20.00
N ALA A 320 18.91 16.47 -19.97
CA ALA A 320 19.09 17.26 -21.17
C ALA A 320 20.03 16.59 -22.18
N PRO A 321 19.80 16.78 -23.49
CA PRO A 321 20.72 16.34 -24.53
C PRO A 321 22.10 16.99 -24.36
N THR A 322 23.15 16.33 -24.88
CA THR A 322 24.47 16.95 -24.99
C THR A 322 24.43 18.19 -25.89
N ALA A 323 25.28 19.19 -25.61
CA ALA A 323 25.37 20.40 -26.44
C ALA A 323 25.67 20.04 -27.92
N PRO A 324 24.96 20.63 -28.90
CA PRO A 324 25.20 20.37 -30.32
C PRO A 324 26.64 20.68 -30.73
N VAL A 325 27.20 19.87 -31.63
CA VAL A 325 28.46 20.18 -32.31
C VAL A 325 28.11 20.90 -33.60
N VAL A 326 28.71 22.06 -33.85
CA VAL A 326 28.37 22.92 -35.00
C VAL A 326 29.57 22.99 -35.95
N ASN A 327 29.33 22.77 -37.24
CA ASN A 327 30.36 22.92 -38.27
C ASN A 327 30.75 24.41 -38.47
N PRO A 328 31.92 24.72 -39.05
CA PRO A 328 32.31 26.10 -39.33
C PRO A 328 31.24 26.85 -40.15
N VAL A 329 30.91 28.07 -39.73
CA VAL A 329 29.91 28.94 -40.38
C VAL A 329 30.61 30.14 -41.02
N LYS A 330 30.25 30.48 -42.26
CA LYS A 330 30.83 31.58 -43.04
C LYS A 330 29.76 32.59 -43.45
N ALA A 331 30.20 33.82 -43.72
CA ALA A 331 29.32 34.86 -44.24
C ALA A 331 28.73 34.43 -45.59
N GLY A 332 27.41 34.55 -45.71
CA GLY A 332 26.66 34.07 -46.88
C GLY A 332 26.17 32.62 -46.83
N ASP A 333 26.51 31.84 -45.79
CA ASP A 333 25.97 30.49 -45.63
C ASP A 333 24.43 30.52 -45.47
N THR A 334 23.75 29.55 -46.08
CA THR A 334 22.28 29.43 -46.09
C THR A 334 21.76 28.40 -45.08
N ALA A 335 22.65 27.71 -44.36
CA ALA A 335 22.30 26.78 -43.29
C ALA A 335 23.42 26.69 -42.25
N VAL A 336 23.04 26.48 -40.99
CA VAL A 336 23.97 26.02 -39.94
C VAL A 336 23.83 24.51 -39.82
N THR A 337 24.95 23.79 -39.95
CA THR A 337 24.99 22.33 -39.94
C THR A 337 25.81 21.80 -38.79
N GLY A 338 25.59 20.53 -38.41
CA GLY A 338 26.33 19.90 -37.33
C GLY A 338 25.68 18.60 -36.85
N THR A 339 25.98 18.21 -35.60
CA THR A 339 25.38 17.03 -34.95
C THR A 339 24.77 17.35 -33.58
N ALA A 340 23.66 16.71 -33.24
CA ALA A 340 22.97 16.77 -31.95
C ALA A 340 22.40 15.37 -31.60
N GLU A 341 21.69 15.24 -30.48
CA GLU A 341 21.00 13.99 -30.15
C GLU A 341 19.93 13.66 -31.20
N ALA A 342 19.89 12.41 -31.67
CA ALA A 342 18.99 11.98 -32.73
C ALA A 342 17.51 12.26 -32.38
N GLY A 343 16.77 12.85 -33.30
CA GLY A 343 15.36 13.20 -33.11
C GLY A 343 15.09 14.45 -32.24
N SER A 344 16.13 15.01 -31.60
CA SER A 344 16.01 16.28 -30.87
C SER A 344 15.72 17.46 -31.81
N THR A 345 15.07 18.49 -31.30
CA THR A 345 14.84 19.76 -32.01
C THR A 345 16.04 20.67 -31.79
N VAL A 346 16.78 20.98 -32.84
CA VAL A 346 17.92 21.90 -32.82
C VAL A 346 17.42 23.32 -33.12
N GLU A 347 17.66 24.25 -32.21
CA GLU A 347 17.34 25.67 -32.34
C GLU A 347 18.63 26.48 -32.52
N VAL A 348 18.67 27.31 -33.56
CA VAL A 348 19.73 28.29 -33.82
C VAL A 348 19.18 29.68 -33.53
N THR A 349 19.82 30.37 -32.59
CA THR A 349 19.61 31.79 -32.33
C THR A 349 20.58 32.60 -33.19
N LEU A 350 20.01 33.42 -34.07
CA LEU A 350 20.72 34.29 -35.01
C LEU A 350 21.22 35.57 -34.32
N PRO A 351 22.15 36.33 -34.95
CA PRO A 351 22.75 37.52 -34.35
C PRO A 351 21.75 38.64 -34.02
N ASP A 352 20.63 38.70 -34.72
CA ASP A 352 19.53 39.64 -34.48
C ASP A 352 18.58 39.20 -33.35
N GLY A 353 18.84 38.02 -32.76
CA GLY A 353 18.04 37.40 -31.72
C GLY A 353 16.88 36.54 -32.24
N SER A 354 16.63 36.48 -33.55
CA SER A 354 15.63 35.59 -34.12
C SER A 354 16.05 34.12 -33.99
N LYS A 355 15.06 33.22 -33.95
CA LYS A 355 15.26 31.79 -33.72
C LYS A 355 14.69 30.99 -34.87
N VAL A 356 15.47 30.04 -35.35
CA VAL A 356 15.08 29.07 -36.37
C VAL A 356 15.44 27.67 -35.89
N SER A 357 14.70 26.66 -36.32
CA SER A 357 14.90 25.30 -35.82
C SER A 357 14.68 24.23 -36.88
N ALA A 358 15.31 23.07 -36.66
CA ALA A 358 15.10 21.84 -37.43
C ALA A 358 15.30 20.63 -36.52
N LYS A 359 14.78 19.47 -36.90
CA LYS A 359 15.08 18.22 -36.17
C LYS A 359 16.42 17.65 -36.61
N ALA A 360 17.16 17.08 -35.66
CA ALA A 360 18.25 16.17 -35.98
C ALA A 360 17.68 14.85 -36.54
N ASP A 361 18.35 14.29 -37.54
CA ASP A 361 17.97 13.00 -38.14
C ASP A 361 18.25 11.81 -37.19
N LYS A 362 18.04 10.58 -37.66
CA LYS A 362 18.25 9.37 -36.82
C LYS A 362 19.72 9.12 -36.51
N GLU A 363 20.61 9.69 -37.31
CA GLU A 363 22.05 9.63 -37.18
C GLU A 363 22.61 10.81 -36.38
N GLY A 364 21.75 11.76 -35.98
CA GLY A 364 22.09 12.94 -35.18
C GLY A 364 22.54 14.14 -36.01
N ASN A 365 22.53 14.10 -37.35
CA ASN A 365 22.91 15.24 -38.17
C ASN A 365 21.76 16.26 -38.23
N PHE A 366 22.10 17.54 -38.22
CA PHE A 366 21.13 18.62 -38.42
C PHE A 366 21.60 19.60 -39.50
N SER A 367 20.62 20.24 -40.15
CA SER A 367 20.81 21.36 -41.06
C SER A 367 19.67 22.35 -40.85
N VAL A 368 19.96 23.46 -40.18
CA VAL A 368 18.98 24.51 -39.88
C VAL A 368 19.13 25.63 -40.91
N PRO A 369 18.12 25.89 -41.77
CA PRO A 369 18.17 26.97 -42.74
C PRO A 369 18.29 28.34 -42.06
N VAL A 370 19.21 29.17 -42.54
CA VAL A 370 19.47 30.53 -42.02
C VAL A 370 19.66 31.52 -43.17
N SER A 371 19.60 32.81 -42.87
CA SER A 371 19.92 33.89 -43.81
C SER A 371 20.48 35.09 -43.06
N GLY A 372 21.21 35.96 -43.76
CA GLY A 372 21.69 37.23 -43.18
C GLY A 372 22.88 37.08 -42.23
N LEU A 373 23.70 36.02 -42.40
CA LEU A 373 24.92 35.85 -41.63
C LEU A 373 26.03 36.75 -42.16
N ASN A 374 26.42 37.73 -41.34
CA ASN A 374 27.53 38.64 -41.61
C ASN A 374 28.82 38.16 -40.92
N GLU A 375 29.97 38.46 -41.51
CA GLU A 375 31.27 38.15 -40.91
C GLU A 375 31.41 38.78 -39.51
N GLY A 376 31.96 38.03 -38.57
CA GLY A 376 32.16 38.46 -37.19
C GLY A 376 30.92 38.36 -36.28
N ALA A 377 29.75 38.04 -36.84
CA ALA A 377 28.56 37.78 -36.04
C ALA A 377 28.67 36.45 -35.27
N THR A 378 27.88 36.28 -34.21
CA THR A 378 27.84 35.02 -33.43
C THR A 378 26.47 34.38 -33.54
N VAL A 379 26.43 33.07 -33.79
CA VAL A 379 25.23 32.22 -33.70
C VAL A 379 25.33 31.31 -32.48
N SER A 380 24.20 31.00 -31.84
CA SER A 380 24.12 30.10 -30.67
C SER A 380 23.16 28.96 -30.95
N VAL A 381 23.56 27.72 -30.69
CA VAL A 381 22.81 26.50 -31.04
C VAL A 381 22.51 25.66 -29.81
N THR A 382 21.26 25.27 -29.61
CA THR A 382 20.79 24.37 -28.54
C THR A 382 20.00 23.20 -29.13
N ALA A 383 19.95 22.07 -28.43
CA ALA A 383 19.05 20.96 -28.75
C ALA A 383 18.05 20.74 -27.62
N THR A 384 16.81 20.40 -27.98
CA THR A 384 15.75 20.03 -27.04
C THR A 384 15.26 18.63 -27.37
N ASP A 385 15.31 17.72 -26.41
CA ASP A 385 14.84 16.34 -26.58
C ASP A 385 13.30 16.25 -26.67
N GLU A 386 12.76 15.04 -26.79
CA GLU A 386 11.30 14.82 -26.82
C GLU A 386 10.61 15.10 -25.47
N ALA A 387 11.34 15.00 -24.36
CA ALA A 387 10.85 15.31 -23.01
C ALA A 387 10.84 16.82 -22.71
N GLY A 388 11.41 17.65 -23.59
CA GLY A 388 11.49 19.10 -23.45
C GLY A 388 12.74 19.60 -22.71
N ASN A 389 13.68 18.72 -22.37
CA ASN A 389 14.93 19.13 -21.73
C ASN A 389 15.86 19.75 -22.78
N THR A 390 16.49 20.88 -22.44
CA THR A 390 17.31 21.66 -23.39
C THR A 390 18.79 21.59 -23.01
N SER A 391 19.65 21.37 -24.01
CA SER A 391 21.11 21.30 -23.84
C SER A 391 21.71 22.64 -23.39
N ARG A 392 22.98 22.61 -23.00
CA ARG A 392 23.81 23.82 -22.99
C ARG A 392 24.00 24.35 -24.43
N PRO A 393 24.16 25.67 -24.64
CA PRO A 393 24.35 26.24 -25.96
C PRO A 393 25.78 26.04 -26.49
N THR A 394 25.90 25.93 -27.80
CA THR A 394 27.17 26.00 -28.55
C THR A 394 27.20 27.27 -29.39
N SER A 395 28.18 28.14 -29.15
CA SER A 395 28.34 29.41 -29.88
C SER A 395 29.42 29.33 -30.94
N VAL A 396 29.14 29.86 -32.14
CA VAL A 396 30.07 29.91 -33.27
C VAL A 396 30.14 31.32 -33.85
N THR A 397 31.35 31.82 -34.12
CA THR A 397 31.57 33.08 -34.82
C THR A 397 31.63 32.84 -36.34
N VAL A 398 30.88 33.66 -37.09
CA VAL A 398 30.80 33.60 -38.55
C VAL A 398 32.10 34.09 -39.17
N GLY A 399 32.76 33.24 -39.97
CA GLY A 399 34.01 33.55 -40.68
C GLY A 399 33.81 34.28 -42.02
N LYS A 400 34.92 34.68 -42.66
CA LYS A 400 34.94 35.39 -43.95
C LYS A 400 34.33 34.56 -45.09
N GLY A 401 33.51 35.22 -45.92
CA GLY A 401 32.94 34.66 -47.15
C GLY A 401 33.91 34.67 -48.34
N ILE A 402 33.48 34.14 -49.49
CA ILE A 402 34.22 34.18 -50.76
C ILE A 402 33.66 35.31 -51.62
N ASP A 403 34.52 36.19 -52.14
CA ASP A 403 34.14 37.23 -53.10
C ASP A 403 33.99 36.60 -54.51
N THR A 404 32.85 36.83 -55.14
CA THR A 404 32.48 36.22 -56.44
C THR A 404 32.07 37.26 -57.48
N THR A 405 32.23 38.56 -57.18
CA THR A 405 31.76 39.64 -58.06
C THR A 405 32.86 40.02 -59.04
N ALA A 406 32.63 39.89 -60.34
CA ALA A 406 33.58 40.32 -61.36
C ALA A 406 33.61 41.86 -61.54
N PRO A 407 34.76 42.43 -61.92
CA PRO A 407 34.86 43.86 -62.21
C PRO A 407 34.05 44.25 -63.46
N SER A 408 33.77 45.54 -63.63
CA SER A 408 33.11 46.04 -64.85
C SER A 408 34.00 45.88 -66.11
N ALA A 409 33.38 45.78 -67.29
CA ALA A 409 34.12 45.67 -68.55
C ALA A 409 34.99 46.92 -68.80
N PRO A 410 36.28 46.77 -69.16
CA PRO A 410 37.16 47.90 -69.40
C PRO A 410 36.84 48.63 -70.71
N VAL A 411 37.44 49.81 -70.93
CA VAL A 411 37.28 50.64 -72.13
C VAL A 411 38.63 51.02 -72.72
N VAL A 412 38.92 50.62 -73.96
CA VAL A 412 40.12 51.03 -74.69
C VAL A 412 39.95 52.49 -75.14
N ASN A 413 40.79 53.38 -74.64
CA ASN A 413 40.64 54.83 -74.77
C ASN A 413 41.61 55.48 -75.78
N THR A 414 42.60 54.74 -76.30
CA THR A 414 43.52 55.23 -77.35
C THR A 414 43.00 54.88 -78.74
N ASP A 415 42.99 55.86 -79.66
CA ASP A 415 42.71 55.63 -81.08
C ASP A 415 43.86 54.85 -81.74
N LEU A 416 43.52 53.72 -82.35
CA LEU A 416 44.47 52.79 -82.97
C LEU A 416 44.58 52.95 -84.50
N THR A 417 43.92 53.95 -85.09
CA THR A 417 43.99 54.23 -86.53
C THR A 417 45.43 54.52 -86.96
N GLY A 418 45.92 53.80 -87.97
CA GLY A 418 47.30 53.92 -88.47
C GLY A 418 48.37 53.33 -87.53
N LYS A 419 47.98 52.65 -86.43
CA LYS A 419 48.90 52.08 -85.43
C LYS A 419 49.15 50.58 -85.59
N ALA A 420 48.54 49.91 -86.56
CA ALA A 420 48.86 48.51 -86.83
C ALA A 420 50.33 48.37 -87.27
N GLY A 421 51.02 47.38 -86.71
CA GLY A 421 52.46 47.17 -86.87
C GLY A 421 53.34 48.01 -85.94
N THR A 422 52.76 48.74 -84.99
CA THR A 422 53.50 49.49 -83.97
C THR A 422 53.25 48.94 -82.57
N ARG A 423 54.04 49.42 -81.61
CA ARG A 423 53.87 49.14 -80.17
C ARG A 423 53.50 50.40 -79.40
N THR A 424 52.64 51.22 -80.01
CA THR A 424 52.16 52.46 -79.39
C THR A 424 51.49 52.13 -78.05
N PRO A 425 51.86 52.82 -76.94
CA PRO A 425 51.16 52.65 -75.67
C PRO A 425 49.66 52.93 -75.78
N ILE A 426 48.83 52.10 -75.15
CA ILE A 426 47.38 52.13 -75.19
C ILE A 426 46.85 52.38 -73.79
N ASP A 427 46.10 53.47 -73.63
CA ASP A 427 45.38 53.78 -72.41
C ASP A 427 44.04 53.00 -72.38
N VAL A 428 43.77 52.33 -71.28
CA VAL A 428 42.53 51.58 -70.99
C VAL A 428 41.97 52.04 -69.65
N ILE A 429 40.66 52.21 -69.56
CA ILE A 429 39.94 52.54 -68.31
C ILE A 429 39.32 51.25 -67.76
N ALA A 430 39.56 50.92 -66.50
CA ALA A 430 39.07 49.72 -65.81
C ALA A 430 38.85 50.00 -64.30
N GLU A 431 38.40 49.00 -63.55
CA GLU A 431 38.27 49.12 -62.09
C GLU A 431 39.66 49.34 -61.44
N PRO A 432 39.81 50.32 -60.53
CA PRO A 432 41.08 50.59 -59.86
C PRO A 432 41.69 49.34 -59.22
N GLY A 433 43.00 49.13 -59.42
CA GLY A 433 43.72 47.96 -58.89
C GLY A 433 43.51 46.64 -59.64
N SER A 434 42.58 46.58 -60.62
CA SER A 434 42.41 45.40 -61.47
C SER A 434 43.54 45.26 -62.49
N THR A 435 43.89 44.02 -62.84
CA THR A 435 44.85 43.72 -63.91
C THR A 435 44.13 43.72 -65.26
N VAL A 436 44.56 44.59 -66.17
CA VAL A 436 43.95 44.78 -67.50
C VAL A 436 44.82 44.17 -68.59
N ALA A 437 44.26 43.27 -69.39
CA ALA A 437 44.94 42.63 -70.51
C ALA A 437 44.27 42.97 -71.85
N LEU A 438 45.07 43.29 -72.88
CA LEU A 438 44.64 43.51 -74.26
C LEU A 438 44.73 42.23 -75.08
N TYR A 439 43.78 42.05 -76.00
CA TYR A 439 43.67 40.89 -76.87
C TYR A 439 43.40 41.30 -78.31
N ASP A 440 43.95 40.54 -79.27
CA ASP A 440 43.63 40.68 -80.68
C ASP A 440 42.29 39.99 -81.05
N LYS A 441 41.89 40.09 -82.32
CA LYS A 441 40.67 39.44 -82.85
C LYS A 441 40.64 37.92 -82.71
N ASP A 442 41.80 37.28 -82.58
CA ASP A 442 41.95 35.83 -82.43
C ASP A 442 42.08 35.42 -80.96
N GLY A 443 42.05 36.39 -80.03
CA GLY A 443 42.15 36.18 -78.59
C GLY A 443 43.59 36.07 -78.06
N ASN A 444 44.61 36.38 -78.86
CA ASN A 444 45.99 36.38 -78.37
C ASN A 444 46.27 37.65 -77.56
N LYS A 445 46.99 37.48 -76.44
CA LYS A 445 47.33 38.58 -75.55
C LYS A 445 48.37 39.50 -76.19
N ILE A 446 48.00 40.77 -76.32
CA ILE A 446 48.83 41.84 -76.89
C ILE A 446 49.71 42.50 -75.82
N GLY A 447 49.21 42.61 -74.59
CA GLY A 447 49.91 43.24 -73.48
C GLY A 447 49.02 43.31 -72.23
N GLU A 448 49.59 43.71 -71.10
CA GLU A 448 48.85 43.95 -69.86
C GLU A 448 49.46 45.05 -69.00
N ALA A 449 48.64 45.64 -68.13
CA ALA A 449 49.06 46.52 -67.04
C ALA A 449 47.98 46.54 -65.95
N THR A 450 48.34 46.93 -64.74
CA THR A 450 47.39 47.16 -63.64
C THR A 450 46.80 48.56 -63.76
N ALA A 451 45.49 48.69 -63.57
CA ALA A 451 44.82 49.98 -63.47
C ALA A 451 45.22 50.71 -62.18
N ASP A 452 45.62 51.97 -62.29
CA ASP A 452 45.97 52.79 -61.14
C ASP A 452 44.76 53.11 -60.24
N GLU A 453 44.96 53.86 -59.16
CA GLU A 453 43.91 54.26 -58.21
C GLU A 453 42.76 55.06 -58.88
N ASN A 454 42.99 55.64 -60.06
CA ASN A 454 42.00 56.36 -60.85
C ASN A 454 41.37 55.49 -61.97
N GLY A 455 41.72 54.20 -62.03
CA GLY A 455 41.20 53.26 -63.01
C GLY A 455 41.89 53.32 -64.37
N LYS A 456 43.03 54.01 -64.52
CA LYS A 456 43.77 54.10 -65.79
C LYS A 456 44.88 53.04 -65.85
N ALA A 457 44.90 52.26 -66.93
CA ALA A 457 45.99 51.35 -67.27
C ALA A 457 46.64 51.79 -68.60
N THR A 458 47.92 52.17 -68.58
CA THR A 458 48.69 52.42 -69.81
C THR A 458 49.48 51.17 -70.19
N ILE A 459 49.01 50.47 -71.22
CA ILE A 459 49.56 49.19 -71.66
C ILE A 459 50.50 49.43 -72.83
N THR A 460 51.78 49.07 -72.68
CA THR A 460 52.71 49.02 -73.81
C THR A 460 52.63 47.62 -74.42
N PRO A 461 52.19 47.48 -75.69
CA PRO A 461 52.08 46.17 -76.34
C PRO A 461 53.39 45.36 -76.25
N THR A 462 53.29 44.09 -75.89
CA THR A 462 54.40 43.11 -75.86
C THR A 462 54.67 42.48 -77.23
N VAL A 463 53.71 42.59 -78.15
CA VAL A 463 53.82 42.29 -79.59
C VAL A 463 53.40 43.51 -80.41
N ASP A 464 53.77 43.55 -81.69
CA ASP A 464 53.27 44.61 -82.59
C ASP A 464 51.75 44.47 -82.73
N LEU A 465 51.04 45.60 -82.73
CA LEU A 465 49.58 45.61 -82.84
C LEU A 465 49.17 44.99 -84.19
N PRO A 466 48.37 43.91 -84.19
CA PRO A 466 47.86 43.36 -85.45
C PRO A 466 46.83 44.30 -86.06
N GLU A 467 46.65 44.23 -87.37
CA GLU A 467 45.54 44.90 -88.05
C GLU A 467 44.23 44.19 -87.68
N GLY A 468 43.22 44.96 -87.26
CA GLY A 468 41.93 44.42 -86.80
C GLY A 468 41.50 44.88 -85.41
N ASN A 469 40.52 44.19 -84.84
CA ASN A 469 39.91 44.55 -83.56
C ASN A 469 40.82 44.21 -82.38
N VAL A 470 40.95 45.15 -81.46
CA VAL A 470 41.62 44.99 -80.16
C VAL A 470 40.58 45.15 -79.05
N THR A 471 40.57 44.23 -78.08
CA THR A 471 39.68 44.25 -76.91
C THR A 471 40.47 44.17 -75.61
N ALA A 472 39.86 44.52 -74.48
CA ALA A 472 40.46 44.43 -73.15
C ALA A 472 39.60 43.61 -72.18
N LYS A 473 40.21 42.94 -71.19
CA LYS A 473 39.53 42.35 -70.01
C LYS A 473 40.25 42.77 -68.74
N ALA A 474 39.51 42.94 -67.64
CA ALA A 474 40.04 43.27 -66.33
C ALA A 474 39.87 42.10 -65.36
N THR A 475 40.83 41.86 -64.48
CA THR A 475 40.76 40.84 -63.42
C THR A 475 40.97 41.52 -62.07
N ASP A 476 40.03 41.36 -61.14
CA ASP A 476 40.13 41.95 -59.80
C ASP A 476 41.14 41.19 -58.90
N LEU A 477 41.28 41.63 -57.65
CA LEU A 477 42.16 40.98 -56.66
C LEU A 477 41.68 39.58 -56.22
N ALA A 478 40.37 39.30 -56.34
CA ALA A 478 39.78 38.00 -56.04
C ALA A 478 39.94 37.00 -57.21
N GLY A 479 40.43 37.46 -58.36
CA GLY A 479 40.63 36.67 -59.56
C GLY A 479 39.40 36.59 -60.47
N ASN A 480 38.34 37.35 -60.18
CA ASN A 480 37.16 37.42 -61.03
C ASN A 480 37.48 38.25 -62.28
N VAL A 481 37.08 37.75 -63.45
CA VAL A 481 37.39 38.37 -64.75
C VAL A 481 36.15 39.04 -65.32
N SER A 482 36.29 40.28 -65.78
CA SER A 482 35.21 41.02 -66.43
C SER A 482 34.89 40.52 -67.85
N GLU A 483 33.74 40.94 -68.35
CA GLU A 483 33.41 40.86 -69.77
C GLU A 483 34.41 41.68 -70.62
N ALA A 484 34.52 41.33 -71.91
CA ALA A 484 35.42 42.04 -72.82
C ALA A 484 34.92 43.47 -73.12
N SER A 485 35.86 44.39 -73.31
CA SER A 485 35.58 45.75 -73.81
C SER A 485 34.93 45.72 -75.20
N ALA A 486 34.31 46.83 -75.59
CA ALA A 486 34.02 47.08 -76.99
C ALA A 486 35.32 47.05 -77.83
N PRO A 487 35.29 46.53 -79.08
CA PRO A 487 36.47 46.44 -79.92
C PRO A 487 36.92 47.80 -80.47
N MET A 488 38.22 48.05 -80.46
CA MET A 488 38.88 49.20 -81.09
C MET A 488 39.65 48.75 -82.33
N LEU A 489 39.45 49.41 -83.48
CA LEU A 489 40.04 48.99 -84.76
C LEU A 489 41.44 49.59 -84.98
N ALA A 490 42.46 48.73 -85.17
CA ALA A 490 43.80 49.13 -85.56
C ALA A 490 44.03 48.98 -87.08
N THR A 491 44.54 50.02 -87.76
CA THR A 491 44.81 50.04 -89.21
C THR A 491 46.26 50.44 -89.54
N ARG A 492 46.80 50.12 -90.73
CA ARG A 492 48.20 50.42 -91.12
C ARG A 492 48.39 51.82 -91.74
N GLY A 493 49.52 52.50 -91.49
CA GLY A 493 49.77 53.90 -91.96
C GLY A 493 50.55 54.08 -93.29
N GLY A 494 49.98 54.81 -94.27
CA GLY A 494 50.56 55.39 -95.51
C GLY A 494 50.58 54.45 -96.75
N SER A 495 50.19 54.78 -97.99
CA SER A 495 50.07 56.02 -98.79
C SER A 495 48.78 56.03 -99.65
N THR A 496 48.28 57.23 -99.95
CA THR A 496 47.27 57.51 -100.98
C THR A 496 47.69 56.96 -102.34
N ASP A 497 46.79 56.21 -103.01
CA ASP A 497 46.93 55.94 -104.44
C ASP A 497 45.72 56.53 -105.18
N THR A 498 46.05 57.44 -106.09
CA THR A 498 45.12 58.25 -106.86
C THR A 498 44.90 57.58 -108.21
N PHE A 499 43.84 56.77 -108.32
CA PHE A 499 43.20 56.51 -109.61
C PHE A 499 41.94 57.35 -109.70
N ASN A 500 42.06 58.50 -110.37
CA ASN A 500 40.93 59.34 -110.76
C ASN A 500 40.61 59.10 -112.24
N ASN A 501 39.45 58.52 -112.51
CA ASN A 501 38.58 58.83 -113.66
C ASN A 501 37.20 58.28 -113.26
N GLY A 502 36.16 59.05 -112.97
CA GLY A 502 35.81 60.37 -113.47
C GLY A 502 34.35 60.30 -113.90
N LYS A 503 33.44 60.74 -113.02
CA LYS A 503 32.22 61.50 -113.37
C LYS A 503 31.61 62.01 -112.06
N GLY A 504 31.76 63.32 -111.86
CA GLY A 504 31.31 64.02 -110.68
C GLY A 504 29.80 64.14 -110.57
N SER A 505 29.36 64.35 -109.34
CA SER A 505 28.36 65.34 -109.00
C SER A 505 28.74 65.92 -107.63
N ASP A 506 28.56 67.23 -107.52
CA ASP A 506 29.17 68.14 -106.55
C ASP A 506 29.06 67.79 -105.07
N VAL A 507 30.13 68.17 -104.37
CA VAL A 507 30.28 68.19 -102.92
C VAL A 507 29.66 69.49 -102.37
N ALA A 508 28.80 69.37 -101.36
CA ALA A 508 28.69 70.40 -100.33
C ALA A 508 29.29 69.85 -99.03
N GLN A 509 30.41 70.44 -98.62
CA GLN A 509 31.07 70.23 -97.34
C GLN A 509 30.14 70.61 -96.18
N THR A 510 30.06 69.77 -95.16
CA THR A 510 29.58 70.18 -93.83
C THR A 510 30.76 70.25 -92.87
N THR A 511 31.02 71.49 -92.44
CA THR A 511 31.95 71.90 -91.39
C THR A 511 31.53 71.32 -90.05
N VAL A 512 32.49 70.74 -89.31
CA VAL A 512 32.36 70.36 -87.90
C VAL A 512 32.85 71.52 -87.01
N LYS A 513 32.07 71.90 -86.00
CA LYS A 513 32.54 72.57 -84.77
C LYS A 513 31.47 72.45 -83.65
N PRO A 514 31.84 72.61 -82.36
CA PRO A 514 32.25 71.55 -81.45
C PRO A 514 31.25 71.35 -80.29
N SER A 515 31.39 70.25 -79.56
CA SER A 515 30.70 69.99 -78.28
C SER A 515 30.94 71.10 -77.24
N PRO A 516 29.97 71.39 -76.35
CA PRO A 516 30.26 71.93 -75.04
C PRO A 516 30.47 70.81 -74.00
N VAL A 517 31.33 71.15 -73.05
CA VAL A 517 31.89 70.34 -71.98
C VAL A 517 30.87 70.03 -70.89
N VAL A 518 30.97 68.79 -70.42
CA VAL A 518 30.61 68.15 -69.15
C VAL A 518 30.29 69.07 -67.96
N ASP A 519 29.21 68.74 -67.26
CA ASP A 519 29.16 68.83 -65.79
C ASP A 519 28.72 67.45 -65.25
N VAL A 520 29.63 66.79 -64.50
CA VAL A 520 29.34 65.55 -63.76
C VAL A 520 28.92 65.96 -62.35
N GLN A 521 27.69 65.64 -61.97
CA GLN A 521 27.35 65.47 -60.56
C GLN A 521 26.60 64.15 -60.34
N ALA A 522 27.09 63.45 -59.33
CA ALA A 522 26.75 62.15 -58.79
C ALA A 522 25.28 61.71 -58.93
N VAL A 523 25.10 60.46 -59.39
CA VAL A 523 23.85 59.72 -59.23
C VAL A 523 23.89 59.04 -57.87
N ASP A 524 23.22 59.66 -56.89
CA ASP A 524 22.81 59.03 -55.64
C ASP A 524 21.42 58.42 -55.86
N SER A 525 21.34 57.08 -55.84
CA SER A 525 20.08 56.35 -55.84
C SER A 525 19.60 56.21 -54.40
N SER A 526 18.93 57.26 -53.91
CA SER A 526 18.29 57.28 -52.61
C SER A 526 16.78 57.18 -52.75
N ASP A 527 16.25 55.98 -52.48
CA ASP A 527 14.84 55.74 -52.21
C ASP A 527 14.33 56.69 -51.12
N LYS A 528 13.36 57.53 -51.47
CA LYS A 528 12.53 58.25 -50.50
C LYS A 528 11.07 57.98 -50.82
N HIS A 529 10.47 57.05 -50.08
CA HIS A 529 9.13 57.28 -49.57
C HIS A 529 9.07 57.00 -48.07
N MET A 530 8.80 58.08 -47.35
CA MET A 530 8.67 58.21 -45.92
C MET A 530 7.58 57.29 -45.36
N ASN A 531 7.93 56.49 -44.36
CA ASN A 531 6.99 55.77 -43.51
C ASN A 531 6.62 56.68 -42.31
N LEU A 532 5.37 57.13 -42.24
CA LEU A 532 4.81 57.70 -41.01
C LEU A 532 3.43 57.09 -40.71
N LYS A 533 3.47 56.13 -39.78
CA LYS A 533 2.51 55.84 -38.70
C LYS A 533 1.00 55.79 -39.01
N ALA A 534 0.49 54.57 -38.78
CA ALA A 534 -0.52 54.23 -37.76
C ALA A 534 -1.93 53.78 -38.21
N ARG A 535 -2.24 52.58 -37.67
CA ARG A 535 -3.53 52.08 -37.15
C ARG A 535 -4.58 51.53 -38.13
N ALA A 536 -4.60 50.19 -38.13
CA ALA A 536 -5.66 49.36 -37.56
C ALA A 536 -6.96 49.11 -38.37
N THR A 537 -7.02 47.85 -38.84
CA THR A 537 -8.12 46.87 -38.74
C THR A 537 -9.34 47.05 -39.66
N ILE A 538 -9.68 45.98 -40.40
CA ILE A 538 -10.90 45.15 -40.24
C ILE A 538 -11.05 44.20 -41.44
N SER A 539 -11.11 42.90 -41.12
CA SER A 539 -11.97 41.82 -41.62
C SER A 539 -12.18 41.52 -43.11
N ALA A 540 -12.39 40.20 -43.31
CA ALA A 540 -13.16 39.52 -44.36
C ALA A 540 -12.39 39.23 -45.65
N ALA A 541 -12.64 38.12 -46.36
CA ALA A 541 -13.22 36.81 -46.07
C ALA A 541 -13.03 35.98 -47.36
N GLN A 542 -13.10 34.66 -47.20
CA GLN A 542 -13.35 33.65 -48.23
C GLN A 542 -12.26 33.34 -49.27
N LYS A 543 -11.82 32.07 -49.27
CA LYS A 543 -11.99 31.25 -50.47
C LYS A 543 -12.11 29.75 -50.15
N ASP A 544 -12.97 29.15 -50.96
CA ASP A 544 -13.56 27.82 -50.89
C ASP A 544 -12.57 26.64 -50.85
N THR A 545 -12.99 25.62 -50.11
CA THR A 545 -12.48 24.24 -50.15
C THR A 545 -13.33 23.38 -51.07
N SER A 546 -12.67 22.55 -51.88
CA SER A 546 -13.26 21.49 -52.70
C SER A 546 -13.04 20.11 -52.06
N THR A 547 -14.11 19.32 -52.07
CA THR A 547 -14.24 17.84 -52.11
C THR A 547 -13.97 16.95 -50.87
N LEU A 548 -15.09 16.38 -50.40
CA LEU A 548 -15.47 15.27 -49.49
C LEU A 548 -14.88 13.86 -49.84
N PRO A 549 -15.21 12.76 -49.10
CA PRO A 549 -15.50 12.57 -47.65
C PRO A 549 -14.89 11.29 -47.02
N ALA A 550 -14.89 11.17 -45.68
CA ALA A 550 -15.18 9.91 -44.97
C ALA A 550 -15.47 10.14 -43.46
N THR A 551 -16.75 10.03 -43.11
CA THR A 551 -17.38 9.40 -41.91
C THR A 551 -16.64 9.32 -40.57
N GLY A 552 -17.32 9.76 -39.49
CA GLY A 552 -17.05 9.30 -38.12
C GLY A 552 -17.59 10.25 -37.06
N GLU A 553 -18.86 10.12 -36.73
CA GLU A 553 -19.64 10.91 -35.78
C GLU A 553 -19.47 10.39 -34.33
N GLU A 554 -19.15 11.27 -33.40
CA GLU A 554 -19.25 11.08 -31.94
C GLU A 554 -20.21 12.17 -31.43
N ALA A 555 -21.37 11.75 -30.91
CA ALA A 555 -22.20 12.61 -30.05
C ALA A 555 -23.03 11.78 -29.07
N SER A 556 -22.63 11.90 -27.81
CA SER A 556 -23.46 12.21 -26.65
C SER A 556 -24.69 11.32 -26.35
N THR A 557 -24.51 10.54 -25.29
CA THR A 557 -25.50 10.15 -24.28
C THR A 557 -26.59 11.19 -23.99
N ALA A 558 -27.86 10.78 -24.01
CA ALA A 558 -28.72 10.71 -22.83
C ALA A 558 -30.16 10.21 -23.15
N ALA A 559 -30.66 9.41 -22.20
CA ALA A 559 -32.07 9.24 -21.79
C ALA A 559 -32.95 8.06 -22.33
N VAL A 560 -33.18 7.10 -21.40
CA VAL A 560 -34.49 6.70 -20.83
C VAL A 560 -35.47 5.78 -21.62
N VAL A 561 -35.68 4.58 -21.03
CA VAL A 561 -36.92 3.76 -20.86
C VAL A 561 -37.30 2.64 -21.85
N LEU A 562 -37.23 1.41 -21.29
CA LEU A 562 -38.17 0.26 -21.29
C LEU A 562 -38.49 -0.49 -22.60
N GLY A 563 -38.20 -1.80 -22.60
CA GLY A 563 -38.89 -2.76 -23.47
C GLY A 563 -38.12 -4.03 -23.84
N GLY A 564 -38.25 -5.09 -23.03
CA GLY A 564 -38.60 -6.43 -23.49
C GLY A 564 -37.59 -7.37 -24.21
N VAL A 565 -37.38 -8.53 -23.55
CA VAL A 565 -37.62 -9.91 -24.07
C VAL A 565 -36.52 -10.65 -24.87
N LEU A 566 -36.11 -11.81 -24.30
CA LEU A 566 -35.51 -13.07 -24.86
C LEU A 566 -34.06 -13.01 -25.43
N ALA A 567 -33.16 -13.99 -25.26
CA ALA A 567 -33.26 -15.40 -24.82
C ALA A 567 -31.90 -15.97 -24.33
N ALA A 568 -32.01 -17.00 -23.46
CA ALA A 568 -31.28 -18.31 -23.33
C ALA A 568 -29.77 -18.41 -23.69
N PHE A 569 -28.87 -19.16 -23.04
CA PHE A 569 -28.82 -20.37 -22.19
C PHE A 569 -27.64 -20.19 -21.19
N GLY A 570 -27.44 -20.90 -20.08
CA GLY A 570 -27.87 -22.25 -19.74
C GLY A 570 -27.71 -22.57 -18.25
N LEU A 571 -28.27 -23.74 -17.95
CA LEU A 571 -28.75 -24.27 -16.70
C LEU A 571 -27.70 -25.20 -16.06
N THR A 572 -27.49 -25.14 -14.74
CA THR A 572 -27.61 -26.29 -13.81
C THR A 572 -27.31 -25.85 -12.37
N LEU A 573 -28.33 -25.85 -11.51
CA LEU A 573 -28.14 -25.99 -10.06
C LEU A 573 -29.31 -26.81 -9.49
N ALA A 574 -28.96 -27.95 -8.87
CA ALA A 574 -29.87 -28.93 -8.29
C ALA A 574 -30.55 -28.38 -7.02
N GLY A 575 -31.85 -28.64 -6.91
CA GLY A 575 -32.70 -28.06 -5.88
C GLY A 575 -32.80 -28.83 -4.56
N LYS A 576 -33.39 -28.15 -3.57
CA LYS A 576 -34.35 -28.69 -2.59
C LYS A 576 -35.01 -27.51 -1.86
N ARG A 577 -36.29 -27.26 -2.10
CA ARG A 577 -37.16 -26.51 -1.16
C ARG A 577 -38.49 -27.25 -1.01
N LYS A 578 -38.80 -27.61 0.24
CA LYS A 578 -40.12 -28.04 0.70
C LYS A 578 -40.98 -26.80 0.99
N LYS A 579 -42.21 -26.79 0.45
CA LYS A 579 -43.32 -25.91 0.82
C LYS A 579 -43.70 -26.09 2.29
N LYS A 580 -44.05 -25.00 2.97
CA LYS A 580 -45.22 -24.99 3.87
C LYS A 580 -45.85 -23.59 3.94
N THR A 581 -47.16 -23.63 3.82
CA THR A 581 -48.17 -22.59 3.69
C THR A 581 -48.42 -21.88 5.01
N LYS A 582 -48.65 -20.55 4.99
CA LYS A 582 -49.28 -19.80 6.08
C LYS A 582 -50.74 -19.54 5.70
N ILE A 583 -51.65 -19.91 6.59
CA ILE A 583 -53.05 -19.47 6.63
C ILE A 583 -53.14 -18.55 7.86
N ASN A 584 -53.76 -17.39 7.66
CA ASN A 584 -54.21 -16.34 8.59
C ASN A 584 -53.42 -16.11 9.89
#